data_AF-A0A832MHG5-F1
#
_entry.id   AF-A0A832MHG5-F1
#
_cell.length_a   1.000
_cell.length_b   1.000
_cell.length_c   1.000
_cell.angle_alpha   90.00
_cell.angle_beta   90.00
_cell.angle_gamma   90.00
#
_symmetry.space_group_name_H-M   'P 1'
#
loop_
_entity.id
_entity.type
_entity.pdbx_description
1 polymer ?
#
loop_
_entity_poly.entity_id
_entity_poly.type
_entity_poly.pdbx_seq_one_letter_code
_entity_poly.pdbx_strand_id
1 'polypeptide(L)' 'VIHTDIQKGFIRAEIISFDDFIAAGGETEAKRAGKLRLETKSYVMQDCDLVNFRFNK' A
#
# COMPACT_ATOMS: atom_id res chain seq x y z
N VAL A 1 -4.71 -9.20 13.64
CA VAL A 1 -6.03 -8.56 13.84
C VAL A 1 -5.80 -7.07 14.02
N ILE A 2 -5.70 -6.34 12.91
CA ILE A 2 -5.50 -4.89 12.89
C ILE A 2 -6.90 -4.27 13.08
N HIS A 3 -7.04 -3.48 14.15
CA HIS A 3 -8.26 -2.87 14.72
C HIS A 3 -9.54 -2.82 13.85
N THR A 4 -10.68 -3.15 14.46
CA THR A 4 -12.05 -3.10 13.92
C THR A 4 -12.46 -1.75 13.30
N ASP A 5 -11.83 -0.65 13.70
CA ASP A 5 -12.13 0.69 13.16
C ASP A 5 -11.63 0.88 11.72
N ILE A 6 -10.52 0.22 11.35
CA ILE A 6 -10.02 0.22 9.97
C ILE A 6 -11.01 -0.52 9.06
N GLN A 7 -11.75 -1.49 9.57
CA GLN A 7 -12.76 -2.22 8.80
C GLN A 7 -13.92 -1.33 8.35
N LYS A 8 -14.26 -0.27 9.12
CA LYS A 8 -15.32 0.69 8.79
C LYS A 8 -14.82 1.88 7.97
N GLY A 9 -13.63 2.40 8.24
CA GLY A 9 -13.08 3.62 7.61
C GLY A 9 -12.10 3.39 6.45
N PHE A 10 -11.75 2.15 6.12
CA PHE A 10 -10.81 1.88 5.03
C PHE A 10 -11.44 2.16 3.67
N ILE A 11 -10.76 3.02 2.91
CA ILE A 11 -11.09 3.35 1.53
C ILE A 11 -10.20 2.56 0.58
N ARG A 12 -8.88 2.64 0.78
CA ARG A 12 -7.87 1.99 -0.07
C ARG A 12 -6.51 1.91 0.61
N ALA A 13 -5.72 0.91 0.21
CA ALA A 13 -4.30 0.80 0.52
C ALA A 13 -3.49 1.04 -0.75
N GLU A 14 -2.50 1.91 -0.68
CA GLU A 14 -1.47 2.04 -1.73
C GLU A 14 -0.33 1.10 -1.35
N ILE A 15 0.00 0.14 -2.20
CA ILE A 15 0.97 -0.93 -1.92
C ILE A 15 2.09 -0.88 -2.95
N ILE A 16 3.33 -0.93 -2.47
CA ILE A 16 4.55 -0.98 -3.29
C ILE A 16 5.39 -2.13 -2.75
N SER A 17 5.76 -3.07 -3.61
CA SER A 17 6.70 -4.15 -3.26
C SER A 17 8.09 -3.58 -2.97
N PHE A 18 8.81 -4.15 -2.00
CA PHE A 18 10.15 -3.68 -1.64
C PHE A 18 11.12 -3.64 -2.83
N ASP A 19 11.07 -4.66 -3.69
CA ASP A 19 11.92 -4.76 -4.87
C ASP A 19 11.68 -3.59 -5.84
N ASP A 20 10.41 -3.19 -6.02
CA ASP A 20 10.05 -2.06 -6.86
C ASP A 20 10.47 -0.73 -6.22
N PHE A 21 10.41 -0.63 -4.89
CA PHE A 21 10.88 0.54 -4.16
C PHE A 21 12.39 0.74 -4.30
N ILE A 22 13.17 -0.34 -4.13
CA ILE A 22 14.62 -0.29 -4.32
C ILE A 22 14.98 -0.04 -5.78
N ALA A 23 14.32 -0.72 -6.72
CA ALA A 23 14.57 -0.54 -8.15
C ALA A 23 14.27 0.88 -8.62
N ALA A 24 13.24 1.52 -8.06
CA ALA A 24 12.90 2.90 -8.40
C ALA A 24 13.73 3.95 -7.64
N GLY A 25 14.43 3.57 -6.56
CA GLY A 25 15.23 4.50 -5.76
C GLY A 25 14.40 5.44 -4.87
N GLY A 26 13.15 5.07 -4.55
CA GLY A 26 12.29 5.80 -3.63
C GLY A 26 10.80 5.79 -4.00
N GLU A 27 9.96 6.27 -3.06
CA GLU A 27 8.49 6.24 -3.18
C GLU A 27 7.99 7.07 -4.38
N THR A 28 8.58 8.25 -4.60
CA THR A 28 8.15 9.17 -5.67
C THR A 28 8.39 8.58 -7.05
N GLU A 29 9.55 7.95 -7.24
CA GLU A 29 9.92 7.32 -8.50
C GLU A 29 9.17 6.00 -8.72
N ALA A 30 8.94 5.21 -7.67
CA ALA A 30 8.09 4.00 -7.76
C ALA A 30 6.66 4.35 -8.17
N LYS A 31 6.14 5.46 -7.64
CA LYS A 31 4.83 5.99 -8.02
C LYS A 31 4.79 6.47 -9.47
N ARG A 32 5.84 7.16 -9.95
CA ARG A 32 5.95 7.58 -11.35
C ARG A 32 6.14 6.41 -12.31
N ALA A 33 6.85 5.38 -11.89
CA ALA A 33 7.03 4.13 -12.63
C ALA A 33 5.75 3.27 -12.69
N GLY A 34 4.65 3.70 -12.06
CA GLY A 34 3.39 2.96 -12.04
C GLY A 34 3.43 1.68 -11.21
N LYS A 35 4.41 1.57 -10.29
CA LYS A 35 4.57 0.41 -9.40
C LYS A 35 3.70 0.48 -8.15
N LEU A 36 3.09 1.64 -7.90
CA LEU A 36 2.12 1.81 -6.82
C LEU A 36 0.78 1.16 -7.21
N ARG A 37 0.43 0.12 -6.46
CA ARG A 37 -0.81 -0.64 -6.64
C ARG A 37 -1.85 -0.13 -5.65
N LEU A 38 -3.09 0.00 -6.12
CA LEU A 38 -4.21 0.38 -5.26
C LEU A 38 -4.98 -0.90 -4.93
N GLU A 39 -4.86 -1.32 -3.68
CA GLU A 39 -5.43 -2.55 -3.19
C GLU A 39 -6.59 -2.28 -2.22
N THR A 40 -7.54 -3.22 -2.23
CA THR A 40 -8.74 -3.15 -1.39
C THR A 40 -8.63 -4.11 -0.21
N LYS A 41 -9.68 -4.18 0.62
CA LYS A 41 -9.70 -4.97 1.87
C LYS A 41 -9.42 -6.47 1.70
N SER A 42 -9.48 -6.99 0.48
CA SER A 42 -9.21 -8.40 0.15
C SER A 42 -7.75 -8.72 -0.11
N TYR A 43 -6.86 -7.71 -0.13
CA TYR A 43 -5.46 -7.94 -0.42
C TYR A 43 -4.74 -8.61 0.75
N VAL A 44 -4.03 -9.69 0.44
CA VAL A 44 -3.16 -10.39 1.39
C VAL A 44 -1.78 -9.77 1.28
N MET A 45 -1.37 -9.04 2.32
CA MET A 45 -0.03 -8.45 2.38
C MET A 45 1.05 -9.51 2.28
N GLN A 46 2.07 -9.24 1.47
CA GLN A 46 3.27 -10.05 1.40
C GLN A 46 4.34 -9.47 2.31
N ASP A 47 5.33 -10.32 2.61
CA ASP A 47 6.48 -9.91 3.41
C ASP A 47 7.24 -8.79 2.69
N CYS A 48 7.66 -7.78 3.45
CA CYS A 48 8.34 -6.58 2.95
C CYS A 48 7.51 -5.63 2.05
N ASP A 49 6.18 -5.76 1.96
CA ASP A 49 5.37 -4.76 1.25
C ASP A 49 5.33 -3.41 1.99
N LEU A 50 5.62 -2.33 1.27
CA LEU A 50 5.35 -0.97 1.74
C LEU A 50 3.89 -0.63 1.50
N VAL A 51 3.15 -0.34 2.57
CA VAL A 51 1.73 -0.02 2.51
C VAL A 51 1.43 1.34 3.09
N ASN A 52 0.80 2.19 2.29
CA ASN A 52 0.24 3.46 2.72
C ASN A 52 -1.29 3.36 2.79
N PHE A 53 -1.83 3.35 4.00
CA PHE A 53 -3.27 3.24 4.22
C PHE A 53 -3.94 4.62 4.14
N ARG A 54 -4.90 4.75 3.22
CA ARG A 54 -5.80 5.90 3.22
C ARG A 54 -7.10 5.57 3.91
N PHE A 55 -7.27 6.14 5.09
CA PHE A 55 -8.55 6.26 5.78
C PHE A 55 -9.05 7.70 5.65
N ASN A 56 -10.35 7.89 5.45
CA ASN A 56 -10.97 9.19 5.62
C ASN A 56 -11.54 9.29 7.03
N LYS A 57 -11.58 10.50 7.59
CA LYS A 57 -12.08 10.77 8.93
C LYS A 57 -13.61 10.81 8.96
#